data_AF-A0A965PC64-F1
#
_entry.id   AF-A0A965PC64-F1
#
_cell.length_a   1.000
_cell.length_b   1.000
_cell.length_c   1.000
_cell.angle_alpha   90.00
_cell.angle_beta   90.00
_cell.angle_gamma   90.00
#
_symmetry.space_group_name_H-M   'P 1'
#
loop_
_entity.id
_entity.type
_entity.pdbx_description
1 polymer ?
#
loop_
_entity_poly.entity_id
_entity_poly.type
_entity_poly.pdbx_seq_one_letter_code
_entity_poly.pdbx_strand_id
1 'polypeptide(L)'
;MALDKLFSESLVNRDDHTVLGARLQPLSLWHATLLELIDSPLWHGRTGVTMTDLRLAVAICSGRWPEYRIPHGWKLMLWAVRTRSCRLAVEAAKFSAYIRDFHAPPMLWEKEQPDRPKGPELCPLPQPLDVVAWLVRHGFGEDRSWTMPIGLAHWYYVAIAKQRGAEVELVSPGEQEAIEQVKRKRTMQRAG
;
A
#
# COMPACT_ATOMS: atom_id res chain seq x y z
N MET A 1 -19.70 -11.30 -16.44
CA MET A 1 -19.28 -10.74 -15.14
C MET A 1 -18.18 -9.75 -15.42
N ALA A 2 -18.34 -8.48 -15.01
CA ALA A 2 -17.22 -7.54 -15.04
C ALA A 2 -16.14 -8.03 -14.07
N LEU A 3 -14.88 -7.83 -14.44
CA LEU A 3 -13.74 -8.15 -13.56
C LEU A 3 -13.80 -7.26 -12.31
N ASP A 4 -13.43 -7.79 -11.15
CA ASP A 4 -13.40 -7.02 -9.91
C ASP A 4 -12.52 -5.77 -10.07
N LYS A 5 -13.02 -4.62 -9.62
CA LYS A 5 -12.37 -3.32 -9.82
C LYS A 5 -11.02 -3.26 -9.10
N LEU A 6 -10.97 -3.69 -7.84
CA LEU A 6 -9.75 -3.69 -7.03
C LEU A 6 -8.71 -4.67 -7.60
N PHE A 7 -9.16 -5.83 -8.07
CA PHE A 7 -8.29 -6.76 -8.78
C PHE A 7 -7.70 -6.14 -10.05
N SER A 8 -8.56 -5.54 -10.89
CA SER A 8 -8.14 -4.90 -12.14
C SER A 8 -7.13 -3.78 -11.90
N GLU A 9 -7.40 -2.94 -10.90
CA GLU A 9 -6.52 -1.84 -10.48
C GLU A 9 -5.17 -2.38 -9.99
N SER A 10 -5.19 -3.40 -9.13
CA SER A 10 -3.98 -4.04 -8.60
C SER A 10 -3.10 -4.73 -9.64
N LEU A 11 -3.69 -5.16 -10.76
CA LEU A 11 -3.00 -5.89 -11.83
C LEU A 11 -2.42 -4.94 -12.87
N VAL A 12 -3.24 -4.00 -13.35
CA VAL A 12 -2.85 -3.07 -14.41
C VAL A 12 -1.90 -2.02 -13.82
N ASN A 13 -2.33 -1.38 -12.73
CA ASN A 13 -1.74 -0.18 -12.13
C ASN A 13 -1.41 0.93 -13.14
N ARG A 14 -1.22 2.15 -12.65
CA ARG A 14 -0.62 3.21 -13.46
C ARG A 14 0.87 3.28 -13.19
N ASP A 15 1.70 3.40 -14.22
CA ASP A 15 3.16 3.44 -14.09
C ASP A 15 3.75 4.87 -14.26
N ASP A 16 2.90 5.88 -14.41
CA ASP A 16 3.24 7.27 -14.73
C ASP A 16 3.30 8.20 -13.50
N HIS A 17 3.21 7.65 -12.28
CA HIS A 17 3.22 8.45 -11.05
C HIS A 17 4.53 9.22 -10.88
N THR A 18 4.41 10.55 -10.85
CA THR A 18 5.52 11.47 -10.62
C THR A 18 5.20 12.40 -9.46
N VAL A 19 6.05 12.40 -8.43
CA VAL A 19 5.90 13.21 -7.23
C VAL A 19 7.24 13.92 -6.96
N LEU A 20 7.19 15.23 -6.66
CA LEU A 20 8.38 16.07 -6.49
C LEU A 20 9.34 16.02 -7.70
N GLY A 21 8.80 15.75 -8.89
CA GLY A 21 9.56 15.57 -10.13
C GLY A 21 10.35 14.27 -10.24
N ALA A 22 10.17 13.32 -9.30
CA ALA A 22 10.73 11.97 -9.36
C ALA A 22 9.64 10.96 -9.78
N ARG A 23 9.99 10.04 -10.68
CA ARG A 23 9.11 8.95 -11.10
C ARG A 23 9.16 7.84 -10.06
N LEU A 24 8.00 7.47 -9.52
CA LEU A 24 7.89 6.39 -8.54
C LEU A 24 7.90 5.02 -9.23
N GLN A 25 8.47 4.02 -8.56
CA GLN A 25 8.31 2.62 -8.96
C GLN A 25 6.94 2.11 -8.52
N PRO A 26 6.46 0.96 -9.03
CA PRO A 26 5.30 0.29 -8.46
C PRO A 26 5.44 0.09 -6.95
N LEU A 27 4.40 0.45 -6.18
CA LEU A 27 4.41 0.30 -4.73
C LEU A 27 4.45 -1.19 -4.40
N SER A 28 5.53 -1.63 -3.77
CA SER A 28 5.78 -3.05 -3.49
C SER A 28 5.76 -3.31 -2.00
N LEU A 29 5.79 -4.59 -1.62
CA LEU A 29 5.90 -5.00 -0.22
C LEU A 29 7.15 -4.41 0.45
N TRP A 30 8.27 -4.31 -0.30
CA TRP A 30 9.47 -3.64 0.20
C TRP A 30 9.26 -2.16 0.52
N HIS A 31 8.62 -1.42 -0.40
CA HIS A 31 8.32 -0.01 -0.19
C HIS A 31 7.42 0.17 1.04
N ALA A 32 6.39 -0.66 1.20
CA ALA A 32 5.52 -0.64 2.37
C ALA A 32 6.28 -0.92 3.66
N THR A 33 7.18 -1.92 3.68
CA THR A 33 8.04 -2.21 4.83
C THR A 33 8.90 -1.01 5.21
N LEU A 34 9.53 -0.34 4.24
CA LEU A 34 10.35 0.82 4.51
C LEU A 34 9.54 2.02 5.02
N LEU A 35 8.34 2.24 4.46
CA LEU A 35 7.43 3.30 4.90
C LEU A 35 6.89 3.07 6.32
N GLU A 36 6.59 1.81 6.66
CA GLU A 36 6.20 1.39 8.01
C GLU A 36 7.36 1.58 9.00
N LEU A 37 8.58 1.20 8.60
CA LEU A 37 9.78 1.30 9.45
C LEU A 37 10.08 2.74 9.88
N ILE A 38 9.79 3.71 9.01
CA ILE A 38 9.98 5.14 9.31
C ILE A 38 8.74 5.79 9.92
N ASP A 39 7.69 5.02 10.23
CA ASP A 39 6.37 5.50 10.69
C ASP A 39 5.84 6.65 9.82
N SER A 40 5.87 6.46 8.50
CA SER A 40 5.57 7.54 7.55
C SER A 40 4.14 8.06 7.74
N PRO A 41 3.91 9.36 8.01
CA PRO A 41 2.56 9.90 8.17
C PRO A 41 1.74 9.78 6.88
N LEU A 42 2.40 9.73 5.72
CA LEU A 42 1.79 9.53 4.40
C LEU A 42 1.27 8.11 4.19
N TRP A 43 1.90 7.12 4.83
CA TRP A 43 1.48 5.72 4.76
C TRP A 43 0.25 5.47 5.63
N HIS A 44 0.23 6.01 6.84
CA HIS A 44 -0.89 5.89 7.77
C HIS A 44 -2.03 6.90 7.54
N GLY A 45 -1.90 7.80 6.56
CA GLY A 45 -2.90 8.84 6.29
C GLY A 45 -3.09 9.85 7.43
N ARG A 46 -2.04 10.09 8.24
CA ARG A 46 -2.07 11.04 9.36
C ARG A 46 -2.01 12.48 8.85
N THR A 47 -2.54 13.41 9.64
CA THR A 47 -2.42 14.86 9.38
C THR A 47 -1.05 15.38 9.82
N GLY A 48 -0.69 16.59 9.41
CA GLY A 48 0.59 17.21 9.81
C GLY A 48 1.81 16.77 9.00
N VAL A 49 1.60 16.18 7.81
CA VAL A 49 2.68 15.81 6.88
C VAL A 49 3.57 17.01 6.56
N THR A 50 4.88 16.86 6.69
CA THR A 50 5.87 17.87 6.31
C THR A 50 6.45 17.60 4.92
N MET A 51 7.12 18.60 4.33
CA MET A 51 7.87 18.41 3.08
C MET A 51 9.02 17.41 3.23
N THR A 52 9.60 17.29 4.43
CA THR A 52 10.66 16.31 4.70
C THR A 52 10.11 14.89 4.66
N ASP A 53 8.94 14.65 5.25
CA ASP A 53 8.27 13.35 5.22
C ASP A 53 7.94 12.94 3.78
N LEU A 54 7.44 13.87 2.98
CA LEU A 54 7.13 13.63 1.57
C LEU A 54 8.39 13.31 0.75
N ARG A 55 9.48 14.04 0.97
CA ARG A 55 10.77 13.75 0.32
C ARG A 55 11.27 12.35 0.70
N LEU A 56 11.20 11.98 1.97
CA LEU A 56 11.65 10.66 2.41
C LEU A 56 10.79 9.55 1.79
N ALA A 57 9.47 9.69 1.80
CA ALA A 57 8.55 8.73 1.20
C ALA A 57 8.75 8.59 -0.33
N VAL A 58 8.98 9.71 -1.03
CA VAL A 58 9.30 9.70 -2.47
C VAL A 58 10.64 9.03 -2.74
N ALA A 59 11.66 9.26 -1.91
CA ALA A 59 12.95 8.60 -2.05
C ALA A 59 12.85 7.08 -1.87
N ILE A 60 12.07 6.61 -0.89
CA ILE A 60 11.74 5.20 -0.68
C ILE A 60 11.07 4.62 -1.93
N CYS A 61 9.95 5.22 -2.36
CA CYS A 61 9.13 4.70 -3.46
C CYS A 61 9.76 4.89 -4.85
N SER A 62 10.86 5.63 -4.97
CA SER A 62 11.66 5.70 -6.20
C SER A 62 12.81 4.69 -6.22
N GLY A 63 13.12 4.08 -5.06
CA GLY A 63 14.16 3.07 -4.91
C GLY A 63 13.79 1.75 -5.58
N ARG A 64 14.76 0.84 -5.68
CA ARG A 64 14.55 -0.52 -6.17
C ARG A 64 15.12 -1.50 -5.18
N TRP A 65 14.38 -2.57 -4.90
CA TRP A 65 14.89 -3.69 -4.12
C TRP A 65 16.22 -4.22 -4.69
N PRO A 66 17.16 -4.69 -3.85
CA PRO A 66 17.17 -4.61 -2.38
C PRO A 66 17.77 -3.28 -1.86
N GLU A 67 18.18 -2.39 -2.76
CA GLU A 67 18.92 -1.21 -2.40
C GLU A 67 17.99 -0.09 -1.91
N TYR A 68 18.26 0.39 -0.70
CA TYR A 68 17.70 1.64 -0.22
C TYR A 68 18.76 2.72 -0.19
N ARG A 69 18.55 3.80 -0.96
CA ARG A 69 19.46 4.95 -1.00
C ARG A 69 18.68 6.23 -0.72
N ILE A 70 18.76 6.71 0.53
CA ILE A 70 18.29 8.06 0.86
C ILE A 70 19.28 9.05 0.25
N PRO A 71 18.84 10.07 -0.51
CA PRO A 71 19.69 11.17 -0.92
C PRO A 71 20.31 11.82 0.33
N HIS A 72 21.64 11.85 0.41
CA HIS A 72 22.37 12.47 1.51
C HIS A 72 23.29 13.60 1.00
N GLY A 73 23.69 14.48 1.93
CA GLY A 73 24.62 15.58 1.66
C GLY A 73 24.14 16.54 0.57
N TRP A 74 25.00 16.84 -0.41
CA TRP A 74 24.73 17.81 -1.46
C TRP A 74 23.56 17.40 -2.38
N LYS A 75 23.33 16.10 -2.59
CA LYS A 75 22.20 15.61 -3.41
C LYS A 75 20.87 15.94 -2.75
N LEU A 76 20.78 15.80 -1.43
CA LEU A 76 19.61 16.19 -0.66
C LEU A 76 19.40 17.70 -0.74
N MET A 77 20.46 18.49 -0.62
CA MET A 77 20.40 19.95 -0.73
C MET A 77 19.91 20.39 -2.12
N LEU A 78 20.48 19.83 -3.18
CA LEU A 78 20.07 20.11 -4.57
C LEU A 78 18.60 19.73 -4.80
N TRP A 79 18.17 18.59 -4.28
CA TRP A 79 16.79 18.15 -4.38
C TRP A 79 15.84 19.02 -3.56
N ALA A 80 16.24 19.45 -2.37
CA ALA A 80 15.48 20.40 -1.55
C ALA A 80 15.31 21.75 -2.25
N VAL A 81 16.35 22.25 -2.93
CA VAL A 81 16.29 23.47 -3.74
C VAL A 81 15.35 23.27 -4.94
N ARG A 82 15.50 22.16 -5.68
CA ARG A 82 14.64 21.85 -6.84
C ARG A 82 13.17 21.70 -6.49
N THR A 83 12.87 21.21 -5.29
CA THR A 83 11.51 20.98 -4.80
C THR A 83 10.94 22.15 -3.98
N ARG A 84 11.70 23.25 -3.83
CA ARG A 84 11.27 24.41 -3.04
C ARG A 84 10.05 25.12 -3.63
N SER A 85 9.89 25.10 -4.94
CA SER A 85 8.72 25.67 -5.64
C SER A 85 7.50 24.76 -5.62
N CYS A 86 7.64 23.50 -5.22
CA CYS A 86 6.53 22.56 -5.17
C CYS A 86 5.61 22.87 -3.99
N ARG A 87 4.30 22.85 -4.25
CA ARG A 87 3.28 23.00 -3.22
C ARG A 87 3.06 21.66 -2.52
N LEU A 88 3.35 21.60 -1.22
CA LEU A 88 3.22 20.39 -0.40
C LEU A 88 1.86 19.70 -0.60
N ALA A 89 0.76 20.44 -0.49
CA ALA A 89 -0.59 19.88 -0.61
C ALA A 89 -0.83 19.18 -1.96
N VAL A 90 -0.31 19.74 -3.06
CA VAL A 90 -0.46 19.17 -4.40
C VAL A 90 0.36 17.89 -4.53
N GLU A 91 1.61 17.91 -4.06
CA GLU A 91 2.50 16.75 -4.18
C GLU A 91 2.10 15.61 -3.22
N ALA A 92 1.62 15.95 -2.02
CA ALA A 92 1.04 14.98 -1.09
C ALA A 92 -0.22 14.32 -1.67
N ALA A 93 -1.07 15.08 -2.38
CA ALA A 93 -2.24 14.52 -3.07
C ALA A 93 -1.83 13.55 -4.20
N LYS A 94 -0.78 13.88 -4.98
CA LYS A 94 -0.23 12.96 -6.00
C LYS A 94 0.32 11.68 -5.37
N PHE A 95 1.02 11.79 -4.25
CA PHE A 95 1.53 10.63 -3.52
C PHE A 95 0.39 9.77 -2.95
N SER A 96 -0.65 10.39 -2.40
CA SER A 96 -1.85 9.68 -1.94
C SER A 96 -2.56 8.94 -3.07
N ALA A 97 -2.66 9.55 -4.26
CA ALA A 97 -3.19 8.88 -5.44
C ALA A 97 -2.33 7.66 -5.82
N TYR A 98 -1.00 7.81 -5.83
CA TYR A 98 -0.08 6.70 -6.04
C TYR A 98 -0.29 5.54 -5.03
N ILE A 99 -0.41 5.83 -3.74
CA ILE A 99 -0.68 4.79 -2.73
C ILE A 99 -2.01 4.10 -3.04
N ARG A 100 -3.07 4.84 -3.30
CA ARG A 100 -4.40 4.28 -3.59
C ARG A 100 -4.40 3.38 -4.83
N ASP A 101 -3.75 3.82 -5.90
CA ASP A 101 -3.75 3.11 -7.18
C ASP A 101 -3.04 1.74 -7.05
N PHE A 102 -1.96 1.64 -6.26
CA PHE A 102 -1.25 0.36 -6.06
C PHE A 102 -1.72 -0.46 -4.84
N HIS A 103 -2.27 0.20 -3.82
CA HIS A 103 -2.77 -0.43 -2.60
C HIS A 103 -4.27 -0.74 -2.73
N ALA A 104 -4.58 -1.62 -3.70
CA ALA A 104 -5.92 -2.15 -3.96
C ALA A 104 -6.02 -3.64 -3.56
N PRO A 105 -5.97 -3.97 -2.24
CA PRO A 105 -6.12 -5.34 -1.78
C PRO A 105 -7.57 -5.85 -1.94
N PRO A 106 -7.80 -7.17 -1.95
CA PRO A 106 -9.14 -7.74 -1.91
C PRO A 106 -9.91 -7.28 -0.67
N MET A 107 -11.18 -6.87 -0.86
CA MET A 107 -12.09 -6.63 0.26
C MET A 107 -12.64 -7.95 0.78
N LEU A 108 -12.44 -8.20 2.08
CA LEU A 108 -12.89 -9.40 2.77
C LEU A 108 -14.04 -9.06 3.70
N TRP A 109 -15.00 -9.96 3.83
CA TRP A 109 -15.98 -9.87 4.91
C TRP A 109 -15.31 -10.22 6.24
N GLU A 110 -15.45 -9.35 7.24
CA GLU A 110 -15.07 -9.68 8.61
C GLU A 110 -16.09 -10.68 9.15
N LYS A 111 -15.69 -11.93 9.28
CA LYS A 111 -16.43 -12.89 10.10
C LYS A 111 -16.13 -12.58 11.55
N GLU A 112 -17.17 -12.36 12.35
CA GLU A 112 -17.06 -12.38 13.81
C GLU A 112 -16.47 -13.75 14.19
N GLN A 113 -15.20 -13.79 14.59
CA GLN A 113 -14.63 -15.02 15.09
C GLN A 113 -15.28 -15.31 16.46
N PRO A 114 -15.90 -16.47 16.67
CA PRO A 114 -16.33 -16.86 18.00
C PRO A 114 -15.10 -16.90 18.90
N ASP A 115 -15.24 -16.42 20.14
CA ASP A 115 -14.19 -16.31 21.16
C ASP A 115 -13.23 -17.51 21.13
N ARG A 116 -12.12 -17.39 20.41
CA ARG A 116 -11.03 -18.38 20.48
C ARG A 116 -10.40 -18.26 21.86
N PRO A 117 -10.09 -19.38 22.53
CA PRO A 117 -9.43 -19.34 23.83
C PRO A 117 -8.14 -18.53 23.71
N LYS A 118 -8.01 -17.50 24.56
CA LYS A 118 -6.84 -16.63 24.67
C LYS A 118 -5.62 -17.44 25.12
N GLY A 119 -4.99 -18.14 24.18
CA GLY A 119 -3.59 -18.53 24.30
C GLY A 119 -2.71 -17.27 24.39
N PRO A 120 -1.41 -17.41 24.74
CA PRO A 120 -0.50 -16.27 24.70
C PRO A 120 -0.55 -15.65 23.31
N GLU A 121 -0.86 -14.36 23.26
CA GLU A 121 -0.93 -13.57 22.04
C GLU A 121 0.49 -13.52 21.46
N LEU A 122 0.79 -14.42 20.53
CA LEU A 122 2.07 -14.42 19.82
C LEU A 122 2.15 -13.09 19.06
N CYS A 123 3.31 -12.43 19.13
CA CYS A 123 3.54 -11.22 18.37
C CYS A 123 3.30 -11.53 16.88
N PRO A 124 2.28 -10.93 16.24
CA PRO A 124 1.97 -11.22 14.86
C PRO A 124 3.17 -10.82 14.00
N LEU A 125 3.48 -11.62 12.98
CA LEU A 125 4.50 -11.26 12.02
C LEU A 125 4.15 -9.90 11.38
N PRO A 126 5.14 -9.03 11.11
CA PRO A 126 4.90 -7.85 10.30
C PRO A 126 4.24 -8.26 9.00
N GLN A 127 3.11 -7.63 8.69
CA GLN A 127 2.21 -8.09 7.64
C GLN A 127 2.91 -8.25 6.26
N PRO A 128 3.81 -7.34 5.83
CA PRO A 128 4.55 -7.55 4.58
C PRO A 128 5.43 -8.80 4.58
N LEU A 129 6.05 -9.13 5.72
CA LEU A 129 6.90 -10.31 5.84
C LEU A 129 6.08 -11.60 5.79
N ASP A 130 4.89 -11.61 6.42
CA ASP A 130 3.99 -12.76 6.37
C ASP A 130 3.54 -13.05 4.93
N VAL A 131 3.18 -12.02 4.17
CA VAL A 131 2.83 -12.16 2.75
C VAL A 131 4.02 -12.65 1.93
N VAL A 132 5.22 -12.09 2.12
CA VAL A 132 6.42 -12.54 1.40
C VAL A 132 6.74 -14.00 1.70
N ALA A 133 6.78 -14.37 2.99
CA ALA A 133 7.06 -15.73 3.40
C ALA A 133 6.04 -16.71 2.83
N TRP A 134 4.77 -16.31 2.80
CA TRP A 134 3.70 -17.07 2.16
C TRP A 134 3.95 -17.25 0.67
N LEU A 135 4.21 -16.18 -0.09
CA LEU A 135 4.46 -16.28 -1.53
C LEU A 135 5.69 -17.13 -1.85
N VAL A 136 6.78 -16.96 -1.09
CA VAL A 136 8.01 -17.75 -1.25
C VAL A 136 7.75 -19.23 -1.00
N ARG A 137 6.99 -19.57 0.05
CA ARG A 137 6.57 -20.96 0.32
C ARG A 137 5.79 -21.59 -0.84
N HIS A 138 5.19 -20.78 -1.72
CA HIS A 138 4.43 -21.23 -2.89
C HIS A 138 5.21 -21.15 -4.20
N GLY A 139 6.54 -21.03 -4.14
CA GLY A 139 7.41 -21.08 -5.31
C GLY A 139 7.59 -19.76 -6.04
N PHE A 140 7.12 -18.63 -5.48
CA PHE A 140 7.56 -17.33 -5.96
C PHE A 140 8.99 -17.08 -5.50
N GLY A 141 9.84 -16.53 -6.38
CA GLY A 141 11.18 -16.09 -5.98
C GLY A 141 11.10 -14.95 -4.95
N GLU A 142 12.04 -14.90 -4.01
CA GLU A 142 12.07 -13.88 -2.96
C GLU A 142 12.07 -12.45 -3.54
N ASP A 143 12.94 -12.19 -4.51
CA ASP A 143 13.01 -10.90 -5.21
C ASP A 143 11.65 -10.51 -5.82
N ARG A 144 11.00 -11.46 -6.51
CA ARG A 144 9.66 -11.23 -7.08
C ARG A 144 8.62 -10.95 -5.99
N SER A 145 8.69 -11.63 -4.86
CA SER A 145 7.76 -11.42 -3.74
C SER A 145 7.91 -10.03 -3.12
N TRP A 146 9.13 -9.53 -2.95
CA TRP A 146 9.40 -8.19 -2.41
C TRP A 146 9.08 -7.05 -3.39
N THR A 147 9.28 -7.29 -4.69
CA THR A 147 9.06 -6.29 -5.75
C THR A 147 7.64 -6.30 -6.30
N MET A 148 6.83 -7.32 -5.98
CA MET A 148 5.44 -7.41 -6.42
C MET A 148 4.63 -6.20 -5.96
N PRO A 149 3.79 -5.61 -6.83
CA PRO A 149 2.83 -4.59 -6.43
C PRO A 149 2.00 -5.06 -5.23
N ILE A 150 1.92 -4.23 -4.20
CA ILE A 150 1.37 -4.64 -2.91
C ILE A 150 -0.08 -5.13 -3.02
N GLY A 151 -0.94 -4.46 -3.79
CA GLY A 151 -2.32 -4.93 -4.00
C GLY A 151 -2.37 -6.33 -4.61
N LEU A 152 -1.55 -6.60 -5.62
CA LEU A 152 -1.48 -7.90 -6.29
C LEU A 152 -0.93 -8.99 -5.35
N ALA A 153 0.05 -8.67 -4.51
CA ALA A 153 0.58 -9.60 -3.51
C ALA A 153 -0.52 -10.08 -2.54
N HIS A 154 -1.39 -9.17 -2.09
CA HIS A 154 -2.54 -9.53 -1.25
C HIS A 154 -3.57 -10.39 -1.98
N TRP A 155 -3.83 -10.12 -3.26
CA TRP A 155 -4.70 -10.98 -4.08
C TRP A 155 -4.16 -12.40 -4.19
N TYR A 156 -2.85 -12.58 -4.44
CA TYR A 156 -2.24 -13.90 -4.43
C TYR A 156 -2.32 -14.56 -3.06
N TYR A 157 -2.02 -13.81 -1.99
CA TYR A 157 -2.12 -14.31 -0.62
C TYR A 157 -3.50 -14.91 -0.34
N VAL A 158 -4.57 -14.15 -0.62
CA VAL A 158 -5.95 -14.58 -0.40
C VAL A 158 -6.35 -15.72 -1.35
N ALA A 159 -5.99 -15.66 -2.63
CA ALA A 159 -6.32 -16.72 -3.59
C ALA A 159 -5.72 -18.06 -3.16
N ILE A 160 -4.46 -18.06 -2.74
CA ILE A 160 -3.77 -19.25 -2.25
C ILE A 160 -4.39 -19.74 -0.93
N ALA A 161 -4.74 -18.82 -0.02
CA ALA A 161 -5.41 -19.18 1.24
C ALA A 161 -6.76 -19.88 0.98
N LYS A 162 -7.58 -19.36 0.06
CA LYS A 162 -8.85 -19.99 -0.35
C LYS A 162 -8.65 -21.37 -0.97
N GLN A 163 -7.65 -21.54 -1.84
CA GLN A 163 -7.32 -22.85 -2.43
C GLN A 163 -6.92 -23.89 -1.38
N ARG A 164 -6.41 -23.45 -0.23
CA ARG A 164 -6.06 -24.30 0.92
C ARG A 164 -7.20 -24.52 1.91
N GLY A 165 -8.41 -24.07 1.58
CA GLY A 165 -9.60 -24.26 2.39
C GLY A 165 -9.80 -23.22 3.49
N ALA A 166 -9.09 -22.09 3.47
CA ALA A 166 -9.43 -20.98 4.35
C ALA A 166 -10.80 -20.40 3.97
N GLU A 167 -11.68 -20.25 4.95
CA GLU A 167 -13.01 -19.65 4.76
C GLU A 167 -12.95 -18.13 4.61
N VAL A 168 -12.41 -17.68 3.47
CA VAL A 168 -12.31 -16.26 3.13
C VAL A 168 -13.40 -15.90 2.12
N GLU A 169 -14.32 -15.05 2.55
CA GLU A 169 -15.39 -14.51 1.70
C GLU A 169 -14.97 -13.15 1.15
N LEU A 170 -14.97 -13.06 -0.18
CA LEU A 170 -14.67 -11.82 -0.90
C LEU A 170 -15.96 -11.01 -1.03
N VAL A 171 -15.87 -9.70 -0.81
CA VAL A 171 -16.98 -8.78 -1.07
C VAL A 171 -17.20 -8.67 -2.58
N SER A 172 -18.43 -8.86 -3.06
CA SER A 172 -18.72 -8.79 -4.50
C SER A 172 -18.65 -7.36 -5.04
N PRO A 173 -18.43 -7.15 -6.36
CA PRO A 173 -18.30 -5.81 -6.93
C PRO A 173 -19.51 -4.89 -6.66
N GLY A 174 -20.74 -5.42 -6.74
CA GLY A 174 -21.96 -4.63 -6.46
C GLY A 174 -22.06 -4.21 -4.99
N GLU A 175 -21.58 -5.04 -4.07
CA GLU A 175 -21.53 -4.72 -2.64
C GLU A 175 -20.42 -3.72 -2.31
N GLN A 176 -19.27 -3.80 -3.00
CA GLN A 176 -18.19 -2.82 -2.86
C GLN A 176 -18.69 -1.41 -3.21
N GLU A 177 -19.46 -1.26 -4.29
CA GLU A 177 -20.08 0.01 -4.67
C GLU A 177 -21.06 0.52 -3.61
N ALA A 178 -21.89 -0.36 -3.06
CA ALA A 178 -22.82 -0.01 -1.98
C ALA A 178 -22.07 0.48 -0.73
N ILE A 179 -20.98 -0.19 -0.35
CA ILE A 179 -20.12 0.20 0.78
C ILE A 179 -19.48 1.56 0.54
N GLU A 180 -18.95 1.81 -0.66
CA GLU A 180 -18.39 3.12 -1.03
C GLU A 180 -19.44 4.24 -0.92
N GLN A 181 -20.65 4.01 -1.41
CA GLN A 181 -21.74 5.00 -1.32
C GLN A 181 -22.10 5.32 0.12
N VAL A 182 -22.20 4.31 1.00
CA VAL A 182 -22.46 4.50 2.43
C VAL A 182 -21.32 5.27 3.09
N LYS A 183 -20.06 4.94 2.78
CA LYS A 183 -18.89 5.66 3.30
C LYS A 183 -18.93 7.14 2.89
N ARG A 184 -19.16 7.44 1.61
CA ARG A 184 -19.25 8.83 1.09
C ARG A 184 -20.35 9.63 1.81
N LYS A 185 -21.53 9.04 1.99
CA LYS A 185 -22.65 9.68 2.74
C LYS A 185 -22.25 10.00 4.18
N ARG A 186 -21.57 9.06 4.87
CA ARG A 186 -21.09 9.29 6.25
C ARG A 186 -20.02 10.37 6.34
N THR A 187 -19.13 10.48 5.36
CA THR A 187 -18.09 11.53 5.34
C THR A 187 -18.70 12.91 5.13
N MET A 188 -19.67 13.02 4.22
CA MET A 188 -20.41 14.27 3.99
C MET A 188 -21.19 14.72 5.22
N GLN A 189 -21.82 13.79 5.95
CA GLN A 189 -22.54 14.07 7.20
C GLN A 189 -21.63 14.49 8.37
N ARG A 190 -20.33 14.15 8.34
CA ARG A 190 -19.35 14.55 9.36
C ARG A 190 -18.63 15.86 9.05
N ALA A 191 -18.75 16.35 7.82
CA ALA A 191 -18.05 17.54 7.34
C ALA A 191 -18.95 18.77 7.20
N GLY A 192 -20.28 18.60 7.33
CA GLY A 192 -21.25 19.69 7.47
C GLY A 192 -21.62 19.89 8.94
#